data_AF-A0A4S2AR40-F1
#
_entry.id   AF-A0A4S2AR40-F1
#
_cell.length_a   1.000
_cell.length_b   1.000
_cell.length_c   1.000
_cell.angle_alpha   90.00
_cell.angle_beta   90.00
_cell.angle_gamma   90.00
#
_symmetry.space_group_name_H-M   'P 1'
#
loop_
_entity.id
_entity.type
_entity.pdbx_description
1 polymer ?
#
loop_
_entity_poly.entity_id
_entity_poly.type
_entity_poly.pdbx_seq_one_letter_code
_entity_poly.pdbx_strand_id
1 'polypeptide(L)'
;MTNKEYITKSLNGLNISDDDIEIIMLKGSVNADAPADANACDMAVYHRMSAVIKGMTQNVSEGGYSISWNMDAVKLFYAALCNELGVENVLVNRPKVRDRSNFW
;
A
#
# COMPACT_ATOMS: atom_id res chain seq x y z
N MET A 1 -16.37 -12.50 -6.92
CA MET A 1 -15.31 -11.93 -6.07
C MET A 1 -15.84 -10.62 -5.54
N THR A 2 -15.87 -10.46 -4.22
CA THR A 2 -16.22 -9.19 -3.57
C THR A 2 -14.98 -8.31 -3.39
N ASN A 3 -15.18 -7.03 -3.05
CA ASN A 3 -14.06 -6.13 -2.74
C ASN A 3 -13.19 -6.64 -1.59
N LYS A 4 -13.81 -7.22 -0.54
CA LYS A 4 -13.07 -7.84 0.57
C LYS A 4 -12.19 -8.98 0.07
N GLU A 5 -12.74 -9.90 -0.72
CA GLU A 5 -11.97 -11.02 -1.30
C GLU A 5 -10.83 -10.55 -2.21
N TYR A 6 -11.04 -9.48 -2.99
CA TYR A 6 -10.03 -8.93 -3.88
C TYR A 6 -8.86 -8.33 -3.08
N ILE A 7 -9.13 -7.47 -2.12
CA ILE A 7 -8.10 -6.81 -1.30
C ILE A 7 -7.33 -7.85 -0.48
N THR A 8 -8.01 -8.82 0.14
CA THR A 8 -7.36 -9.90 0.88
C THR A 8 -6.44 -10.72 -0.01
N LYS A 9 -6.82 -10.99 -1.27
CA LYS A 9 -5.95 -11.71 -2.22
C LYS A 9 -4.81 -10.85 -2.74
N SER A 10 -5.04 -9.57 -3.03
CA SER A 10 -4.03 -8.63 -3.52
C SER A 10 -2.93 -8.39 -2.49
N LEU A 11 -3.31 -8.28 -1.21
CA LEU A 11 -2.39 -8.07 -0.10
C LEU A 11 -1.87 -9.38 0.52
N ASN A 12 -2.22 -10.54 -0.07
CA ASN A 12 -1.76 -11.84 0.41
C ASN A 12 -0.25 -11.97 0.14
N GLY A 13 0.54 -11.99 1.22
CA GLY A 13 2.00 -11.92 1.18
C GLY A 13 2.59 -10.74 1.94
N LEU A 14 1.77 -9.73 2.25
CA LEU A 14 2.14 -8.57 3.07
C LEU A 14 1.79 -8.73 4.56
N ASN A 15 1.23 -9.89 4.95
CA ASN A 15 0.82 -10.27 6.31
C ASN A 15 0.00 -9.17 7.03
N ILE A 16 -0.92 -8.57 6.29
CA ILE A 16 -1.81 -7.53 6.80
C ILE A 16 -2.98 -8.22 7.51
N SER A 17 -3.35 -7.72 8.70
CA SER A 17 -4.47 -8.25 9.46
C SER A 17 -5.81 -8.00 8.76
N ASP A 18 -6.82 -8.84 9.02
CA ASP A 18 -8.18 -8.60 8.48
C ASP A 18 -8.75 -7.27 9.00
N ASP A 19 -8.46 -6.91 10.26
CA ASP A 19 -8.85 -5.63 10.86
C ASP A 19 -8.26 -4.43 10.08
N ASP A 20 -6.99 -4.51 9.67
CA ASP A 20 -6.36 -3.47 8.85
C ASP A 20 -7.00 -3.39 7.47
N ILE A 21 -7.36 -4.53 6.87
CA ILE A 21 -8.07 -4.59 5.58
C ILE A 21 -9.45 -3.92 5.70
N GLU A 22 -10.19 -4.17 6.77
CA GLU A 22 -11.47 -3.52 7.04
C GLU A 22 -11.33 -2.01 7.23
N ILE A 23 -10.29 -1.56 7.94
CA ILE A 23 -9.99 -0.13 8.09
C ILE A 23 -9.65 0.51 6.74
N ILE A 24 -8.91 -0.18 5.86
CA ILE A 24 -8.59 0.29 4.51
C ILE A 24 -9.88 0.46 3.70
N MET A 25 -10.76 -0.54 3.70
CA MET A 25 -12.04 -0.49 2.98
C MET A 25 -12.95 0.63 3.50
N LEU A 26 -13.11 0.73 4.82
CA LEU A 26 -13.96 1.73 5.47
C LEU A 26 -13.51 3.16 5.12
N LYS A 27 -12.20 3.42 5.19
CA LYS A 27 -11.66 4.76 4.87
C LYS A 27 -11.62 5.04 3.36
N GLY A 28 -11.45 4.01 2.55
CA GLY A 28 -11.53 4.09 1.09
C GLY A 28 -12.95 4.26 0.56
N SER A 29 -13.97 4.24 1.43
CA SER A 29 -15.38 4.24 1.04
C SER A 29 -15.71 3.08 0.08
N VAL A 30 -15.01 1.94 0.23
CA VAL A 30 -15.21 0.73 -0.56
C VAL A 30 -16.15 -0.20 0.21
N ASN A 31 -17.26 -0.59 -0.43
CA ASN A 31 -18.20 -1.53 0.17
C ASN A 31 -17.65 -2.96 0.07
N ALA A 32 -17.45 -3.62 1.22
CA ALA A 32 -16.85 -4.96 1.31
C ALA A 32 -17.62 -6.04 0.53
N ASP A 33 -18.96 -5.99 0.54
CA ASP A 33 -19.84 -6.99 -0.07
C ASP A 33 -20.21 -6.68 -1.53
N ALA A 34 -19.86 -5.48 -2.01
CA ALA A 34 -20.08 -5.12 -3.40
C ALA A 34 -19.20 -5.97 -4.35
N PRO A 35 -19.63 -6.14 -5.62
CA PRO A 35 -18.81 -6.77 -6.64
C PRO A 35 -17.45 -6.08 -6.75
N ALA A 36 -16.39 -6.88 -6.95
CA ALA A 36 -15.03 -6.40 -6.99
C ALA A 36 -14.81 -5.28 -8.03
N ASP A 37 -14.45 -4.10 -7.54
CA ASP A 37 -13.93 -2.98 -8.32
C ASP A 37 -12.44 -2.85 -8.00
N ALA A 38 -11.61 -3.39 -8.90
CA ALA A 38 -10.16 -3.40 -8.74
C ALA A 38 -9.61 -1.98 -8.61
N ASN A 39 -10.12 -1.02 -9.38
CA ASN A 39 -9.61 0.35 -9.35
C ASN A 39 -9.92 1.03 -8.01
N ALA A 40 -11.16 0.91 -7.52
CA ALA A 40 -11.55 1.45 -6.22
C ALA A 40 -10.76 0.79 -5.07
N CYS A 41 -10.55 -0.52 -5.14
CA CYS A 41 -9.77 -1.27 -4.16
C CYS A 41 -8.30 -0.84 -4.14
N ASP A 42 -7.66 -0.79 -5.31
CA ASP A 42 -6.25 -0.41 -5.45
C ASP A 42 -6.02 1.04 -5.03
N MET A 43 -6.99 1.92 -5.31
CA MET A 43 -6.95 3.31 -4.86
C MET A 43 -7.10 3.44 -3.33
N ALA A 44 -7.95 2.61 -2.71
CA ALA A 44 -8.07 2.55 -1.25
C ALA A 44 -6.76 2.09 -0.59
N VAL A 45 -6.10 1.08 -1.18
CA VAL A 45 -4.77 0.61 -0.75
C VAL A 45 -3.71 1.71 -0.93
N TYR A 46 -3.71 2.41 -2.06
CA TYR A 46 -2.81 3.54 -2.32
C TYR A 46 -2.95 4.63 -1.25
N HIS A 47 -4.18 5.10 -0.99
CA HIS A 47 -4.43 6.15 0.01
C HIS A 47 -4.07 5.71 1.43
N ARG A 48 -4.11 4.40 1.71
CA ARG A 48 -3.85 3.85 3.04
C ARG A 48 -2.58 3.00 3.10
N MET A 49 -1.61 3.26 2.22
CA MET A 49 -0.30 2.62 2.25
C MET A 49 0.43 2.81 3.59
N SER A 50 0.12 3.88 4.33
CA SER A 50 0.61 4.08 5.71
C SER A 50 0.17 2.99 6.70
N ALA A 51 -1.04 2.43 6.57
CA ALA A 51 -1.48 1.31 7.40
C ALA A 51 -0.80 0.01 6.99
N VAL A 52 -0.68 -0.22 5.68
CA VAL A 52 0.04 -1.34 5.08
C VAL A 52 1.48 -1.40 5.59
N ILE A 53 2.20 -0.27 5.55
CA ILE A 53 3.58 -0.17 6.04
C ILE A 53 3.63 -0.33 7.57
N LYS A 54 2.67 0.23 8.32
CA LYS A 54 2.62 0.09 9.79
C LYS A 54 2.58 -1.39 10.19
N GLY A 55 1.76 -2.22 9.53
CA GLY A 55 1.70 -3.66 9.77
C GLY A 55 3.05 -4.35 9.55
N MET A 56 3.82 -3.92 8.54
CA MET A 56 5.14 -4.49 8.22
C MET A 56 6.26 -4.01 9.14
N THR A 57 6.12 -2.85 9.79
CA THR A 57 7.17 -2.34 10.70
C THR A 57 7.20 -3.05 12.05
N GLN A 58 6.16 -3.83 12.39
CA GLN A 58 6.16 -4.63 13.60
C GLN A 58 7.04 -5.86 13.38
N ASN A 59 8.24 -5.86 13.95
CA ASN A 59 9.03 -7.07 14.10
C ASN A 59 8.26 -8.03 15.02
N VAL A 60 7.56 -9.00 14.44
CA VAL A 60 6.95 -10.09 15.21
C VAL A 60 8.05 -11.11 15.50
N SER A 61 8.60 -11.03 16.71
CA SER A 61 9.49 -12.04 17.28
C SER A 61 8.67 -12.92 18.22
N GLU A 62 7.88 -13.84 17.67
CA GLU A 62 7.13 -14.81 18.47
C GLU A 62 7.61 -16.23 18.13
N GLY A 63 8.03 -16.98 19.14
CA GLY A 63 8.27 -18.42 19.03
C GLY A 63 9.49 -18.89 18.22
N GLY A 64 10.52 -18.05 18.02
CA GLY A 64 11.75 -18.45 17.32
C GLY A 64 11.71 -18.27 15.79
N TYR A 65 10.60 -17.74 15.24
CA TYR A 65 10.54 -17.22 13.87
C TYR A 65 10.65 -15.68 13.92
N SER A 66 11.52 -15.12 13.09
CA SER A 66 11.61 -13.67 12.85
C SER A 66 11.22 -13.39 11.41
N ILE A 67 10.09 -12.73 11.21
CA ILE A 67 9.69 -12.26 9.88
C ILE A 67 10.36 -10.90 9.68
N SER A 68 11.41 -10.89 8.86
CA SER A 68 12.06 -9.65 8.43
C SER A 68 11.49 -9.23 7.08
N TRP A 69 10.95 -8.02 7.01
CA TRP A 69 10.37 -7.48 5.79
C TRP A 69 11.45 -6.84 4.93
N ASN A 70 11.46 -7.16 3.64
CA ASN A 70 12.28 -6.46 2.66
C ASN A 70 11.60 -5.11 2.32
N MET A 71 12.00 -4.05 3.03
CA MET A 71 11.44 -2.71 2.84
C MET A 71 11.64 -2.17 1.42
N ASP A 72 12.67 -2.60 0.69
CA ASP A 72 12.86 -2.22 -0.71
C ASP A 72 11.83 -2.89 -1.63
N ALA A 73 11.48 -4.15 -1.37
CA ALA A 73 10.40 -4.82 -2.09
C ALA A 73 9.03 -4.15 -1.85
N VAL A 74 8.76 -3.69 -0.61
CA VAL A 74 7.53 -2.96 -0.28
C VAL A 74 7.47 -1.61 -1.01
N LYS A 75 8.57 -0.86 -1.03
CA LYS A 75 8.66 0.39 -1.80
C LYS A 75 8.46 0.16 -3.29
N LEU A 76 9.02 -0.93 -3.84
CA LEU A 76 8.87 -1.30 -5.24
C LEU A 76 7.42 -1.65 -5.57
N PHE A 77 6.76 -2.45 -4.72
CA PHE A 77 5.33 -2.75 -4.83
C PHE A 77 4.49 -1.46 -4.86
N TYR A 78 4.71 -0.55 -3.91
CA TYR A 78 3.98 0.72 -3.89
C TYR A 78 4.26 1.55 -5.15
N ALA A 79 5.50 1.59 -5.63
CA ALA A 79 5.86 2.31 -6.85
C ALA A 79 5.18 1.73 -8.10
N ALA A 80 5.06 0.40 -8.19
CA ALA A 80 4.33 -0.27 -9.26
C ALA A 80 2.83 0.07 -9.20
N LEU A 81 2.22 -0.04 -8.02
CA LEU A 81 0.81 0.32 -7.81
C LEU A 81 0.51 1.78 -8.20
N CYS A 82 1.40 2.71 -7.84
CA CYS A 82 1.25 4.12 -8.23
C CYS A 82 1.31 4.30 -9.76
N ASN A 83 2.16 3.54 -10.44
CA ASN A 83 2.31 3.60 -11.90
C ASN A 83 1.05 3.07 -12.59
N GLU A 84 0.53 1.93 -12.14
CA GLU A 84 -0.70 1.32 -12.68
C GLU A 84 -1.92 2.23 -12.52
N LEU A 85 -2.02 2.92 -11.37
CA LEU A 85 -3.10 3.88 -11.10
C LEU A 85 -2.87 5.26 -11.75
N GLY A 86 -1.68 5.52 -12.30
CA GLY A 86 -1.32 6.83 -12.86
C GLY A 86 -1.21 7.96 -11.81
N VAL A 87 -0.96 7.61 -10.54
CA VAL A 87 -0.90 8.54 -9.41
C VAL A 87 0.54 8.82 -8.99
N GLU A 88 0.75 9.94 -8.28
CA GLU A 88 2.08 10.28 -7.76
C GLU A 88 2.48 9.33 -6.63
N ASN A 89 3.72 8.82 -6.68
CA ASN A 89 4.32 8.09 -5.57
C ASN A 89 4.77 9.07 -4.48
N VAL A 90 3.99 9.18 -3.41
CA VAL A 90 4.26 10.10 -2.29
C VAL A 90 5.35 9.62 -1.33
N LEU A 91 5.81 8.36 -1.45
CA LEU A 91 6.88 7.81 -0.63
C LEU A 91 8.28 8.12 -1.19
N VAL A 92 8.37 8.42 -2.48
CA VAL A 92 9.63 8.80 -3.13
C VAL A 92 9.71 10.32 -3.16
N ASN A 93 10.57 10.90 -2.32
CA ASN A 93 10.95 12.30 -2.45
C ASN A 93 11.76 12.46 -3.74
N ARG A 94 11.08 12.71 -4.87
CA ARG A 94 11.78 12.98 -6.13
C ARG A 94 12.61 14.24 -5.91
N PRO A 95 13.92 14.24 -6.21
CA PRO A 95 14.69 15.47 -6.20
C PRO A 95 14.04 16.43 -7.19
N LYS A 96 13.43 17.50 -6.67
CA LYS A 96 12.87 18.56 -7.50
C LYS A 96 14.05 19.21 -8.22
N VAL A 97 14.21 18.93 -9.50
CA VAL A 97 15.22 19.60 -10.34
C VAL A 97 14.89 21.08 -10.32
N ARG A 98 15.65 21.86 -9.53
CA ARG A 98 15.55 23.32 -9.50
C ARG A 98 16.55 23.83 -10.52
N ASP A 99 16.03 24.35 -11.62
CA ASP A 99 16.84 25.11 -12.56
C ASP A 99 17.50 26.28 -11.82
N ARG A 100 18.83 26.32 -11.82
CA ARG A 100 19.64 27.39 -11.20
C ARG A 100 20.36 28.23 -12.26
N SER A 101 19.90 28.20 -13.52
CA SER A 101 20.54 28.94 -14.62
C SER A 101 20.49 30.47 -14.45
N ASN A 102 19.63 30.97 -13.56
CA ASN A 102 19.51 32.39 -13.21
C ASN A 102 20.34 32.86 -11.99
N PHE A 103 21.21 32.02 -11.41
CA PHE A 103 22.20 32.48 -10.44
C PHE A 103 23.49 32.86 -11.18
N TRP A 104 23.58 34.11 -11.62
CA TRP A 104 24.79 34.73 -12.16
C TRP A 104 24.98 36.11 -11.53
#